data_AF-A0A5P8P3H9-F1
#
_entry.id   AF-A0A5P8P3H9-F1
#
_cell.length_a   1.000
_cell.length_b   1.000
_cell.length_c   1.000
_cell.angle_alpha   90.00
_cell.angle_beta   90.00
_cell.angle_gamma   90.00
#
_symmetry.space_group_name_H-M   'P 1'
#
loop_
_entity.id
_entity.type
_entity.pdbx_description
1 polymer ?
#
loop_
_entity_poly.entity_id
_entity_poly.type
_entity_poly.pdbx_seq_one_letter_code
_entity_poly.pdbx_strand_id
1 'polypeptide(L)' 'MKYEINITEVLSKTITVEASSEEEAVNIVSDMYNNEDIVLDYSDFNGDVIIENKKNISDERKN' A
#
# COMPACT_ATOMS: atom_id res chain seq x y z
N MET A 1 18.05 13.44 -20.03
CA MET A 1 17.78 11.99 -19.87
C MET A 1 16.56 11.83 -18.97
N LYS A 2 15.76 10.78 -19.16
CA LYS A 2 14.59 10.46 -18.33
C LYS A 2 14.77 9.07 -17.76
N TYR A 3 14.38 8.87 -16.51
CA TYR A 3 14.46 7.59 -15.81
C TYR A 3 13.08 7.25 -15.26
N GLU A 4 12.70 5.99 -15.35
CA GLU A 4 11.49 5.46 -14.74
C GLU A 4 11.88 4.69 -13.49
N ILE A 5 11.49 5.22 -12.33
CA ILE A 5 11.73 4.64 -11.02
C ILE A 5 10.38 4.23 -10.45
N ASN A 6 10.28 2.98 -10.01
CA ASN A 6 9.14 2.53 -9.22
C ASN A 6 9.52 2.61 -7.74
N ILE A 7 8.60 3.13 -6.93
CA ILE A 7 8.67 3.14 -5.47
C ILE A 7 7.43 2.41 -4.99
N THR A 8 7.62 1.39 -4.15
CA THR A 8 6.55 0.64 -3.50
C THR A 8 6.79 0.69 -1.99
N GLU A 9 5.77 1.04 -1.23
CA GLU A 9 5.78 1.08 0.24
C GLU A 9 4.56 0.37 0.82
N VAL A 10 4.66 -0.08 2.07
CA VAL A 10 3.55 -0.67 2.81
C VAL A 10 3.24 0.21 4.02
N LEU A 11 1.98 0.64 4.13
CA LEU A 11 1.48 1.39 5.29
C LEU A 11 0.70 0.45 6.19
N SER A 12 0.84 0.60 7.51
CA SER A 12 0.16 -0.25 8.50
C SER A 12 -0.27 0.56 9.72
N LYS A 13 -1.54 0.42 10.10
CA LYS A 13 -2.14 1.08 11.26
C LYS A 13 -2.91 0.05 12.08
N THR A 14 -2.76 0.09 13.41
CA THR A 14 -3.53 -0.72 14.35
C THR A 14 -4.63 0.13 14.98
N ILE A 15 -5.86 -0.38 14.98
CA ILE A 15 -7.05 0.34 15.45
C ILE A 15 -7.84 -0.58 16.37
N THR A 16 -8.48 -0.02 17.38
CA THR A 16 -9.37 -0.75 18.28
C THR A 16 -10.81 -0.37 17.98
N VAL A 17 -11.66 -1.36 17.73
CA VAL A 17 -13.08 -1.19 17.47
C VAL A 17 -13.88 -2.09 18.42
N GLU A 18 -15.08 -1.66 18.77
CA GLU A 18 -16.04 -2.50 19.48
C GLU A 18 -16.83 -3.32 18.47
N ALA A 19 -16.81 -4.65 18.62
CA ALA A 19 -17.53 -5.59 17.77
C ALA A 19 -17.90 -6.83 18.57
N SER A 20 -18.97 -7.51 18.17
CA SER A 20 -19.43 -8.76 18.77
C SER A 20 -18.68 -9.99 18.26
N SER A 21 -17.93 -9.86 17.17
CA SER A 21 -17.09 -10.91 16.58
C SER A 21 -15.89 -10.35 15.81
N GLU A 22 -14.91 -11.20 15.52
CA GLU A 22 -13.76 -10.84 14.67
C GLU A 22 -14.18 -10.48 13.25
N GLU A 23 -15.17 -11.20 12.69
CA GLU A 23 -15.71 -10.92 11.35
C GLU A 23 -16.37 -9.54 11.29
N GLU A 24 -17.17 -9.20 12.30
CA GLU A 24 -17.78 -7.89 12.43
C GLU A 24 -16.71 -6.79 12.57
N ALA A 25 -15.65 -7.02 13.36
CA ALA A 25 -14.55 -6.07 13.51
C ALA A 25 -13.87 -5.77 12.16
N VAL A 26 -13.61 -6.80 11.35
CA VAL A 26 -13.01 -6.64 10.02
C VAL A 26 -13.95 -5.89 9.08
N ASN A 27 -15.25 -6.20 9.10
CA ASN A 27 -16.25 -5.50 8.28
C ASN A 27 -16.36 -4.02 8.64
N ILE A 28 -16.41 -3.69 9.94
CA ILE A 28 -16.42 -2.30 10.43
C ILE A 28 -15.20 -1.53 9.91
N VAL A 29 -13.99 -2.09 10.10
CA VAL A 29 -12.75 -1.42 9.68
C VAL A 29 -12.67 -1.29 8.16
N SER A 30 -13.16 -2.30 7.42
CA SER A 30 -13.21 -2.26 5.95
C SER A 30 -14.15 -1.17 5.45
N ASP A 31 -15.32 -1.03 6.06
CA ASP A 31 -16.28 0.03 5.71
C ASP A 31 -15.71 1.42 6.04
N MET A 32 -15.11 1.59 7.21
CA MET A 32 -14.44 2.84 7.59
C MET A 32 -13.29 3.20 6.63
N TYR A 33 -12.51 2.23 6.16
CA TYR A 33 -11.47 2.47 5.16
C TYR A 33 -12.06 2.84 3.79
N ASN A 34 -13.08 2.11 3.33
CA ASN A 34 -13.76 2.38 2.06
C ASN A 34 -14.47 3.74 2.03
N ASN A 35 -14.94 4.21 3.19
CA ASN A 35 -15.58 5.51 3.36
C ASN A 35 -14.58 6.65 3.66
N GLU A 36 -13.27 6.38 3.64
CA GLU A 36 -12.21 7.33 3.96
C GLU A 36 -12.25 7.89 5.40
N ASP A 37 -12.98 7.24 6.32
CA ASP A 37 -12.93 7.55 7.76
C ASP A 37 -11.57 7.15 8.38
N ILE A 38 -10.93 6.13 7.80
CA ILE A 38 -9.55 5.75 8.09
C ILE A 38 -8.71 6.00 6.84
N VAL A 39 -7.80 6.97 6.92
CA VAL A 39 -6.77 7.21 5.90
C VAL A 39 -5.42 6.85 6.50
N LEU A 40 -4.62 6.08 5.75
CA LEU A 40 -3.24 5.81 6.08
C LEU A 40 -2.36 6.83 5.38
N ASP A 41 -1.37 7.37 6.08
CA ASP A 41 -0.42 8.33 5.53
C ASP A 41 1.02 7.97 5.90
N TYR A 42 1.94 8.89 5.64
CA TYR A 42 3.37 8.70 5.91
C TYR A 42 3.69 8.35 7.37
N SER A 43 2.86 8.77 8.34
CA SER A 43 3.03 8.41 9.75
C SER A 43 2.77 6.93 10.03
N ASP A 44 2.05 6.24 9.13
CA ASP A 44 1.75 4.80 9.19
C ASP A 44 2.76 3.95 8.43
N PHE A 45 3.86 4.56 7.96
CA PHE A 45 4.89 3.85 7.23
C PHE A 45 5.68 2.93 8.16
N ASN A 46 5.72 1.64 7.81
CA ASN A 46 6.35 0.62 8.65
C ASN A 46 7.87 0.46 8.43
N GLY A 47 8.47 1.23 7.51
CA GLY A 47 9.91 1.19 7.22
C GLY A 47 10.29 0.34 6.00
N ASP A 48 9.37 -0.44 5.44
CA ASP A 48 9.65 -1.29 4.29
C ASP A 48 9.33 -0.57 2.96
N VAL A 49 10.39 -0.18 2.24
CA VAL A 49 10.30 0.45 0.92
C VAL A 49 11.15 -0.29 -0.10
N ILE A 50 10.57 -0.56 -1.28
CA ILE A 50 11.27 -1.11 -2.44
C ILE A 50 11.41 0.00 -3.48
N ILE A 51 12.65 0.26 -3.89
CA ILE A 51 12.98 1.23 -4.94
C ILE A 51 13.69 0.48 -6.06
N GLU A 52 13.08 0.44 -7.24
CA GLU A 52 13.63 -0.29 -8.38
C GLU A 52 13.65 0.55 -9.67
N ASN A 53 14.73 0.39 -10.43
CA ASN A 53 14.80 0.88 -11.80
C ASN A 53 14.04 -0.10 -12.69
N LYS A 54 13.01 0.36 -13.40
CA LYS A 54 12.43 -0.46 -14.46
C LYS A 54 13.44 -0.59 -15.61
N LYS A 55 14.04 -1.78 -15.76
CA LYS A 55 14.82 -2.09 -16.97
C LYS A 55 13.87 -2.07 -18.17
N ASN A 56 14.15 -1.22 -19.16
CA ASN A 56 13.44 -1.19 -20.43
C ASN A 56 13.61 -2.54 -21.15
N ILE A 57 12.56 -3.38 -21.17
CA ILE A 57 12.51 -4.62 -21.96
C ILE A 57 12.13 -4.28 -23.42
N SER A 58 12.89 -3.39 -24.08
CA SER A 58 12.63 -3.03 -25.48
C SER A 58 13.77 -3.36 -26.46
N ASP A 59 14.96 -3.74 -25.99
CA ASP A 59 16.14 -3.82 -26.86
C ASP A 59 16.62 -5.25 -27.23
N GLU A 60 15.83 -6.31 -26.97
CA GLU A 60 16.20 -7.69 -27.33
C GLU A 60 15.38 -8.34 -28.46
N ARG A 61 14.69 -7.56 -29.30
CA ARG A 61 14.07 -8.07 -30.55
C ARG A 61 14.67 -7.50 -31.84
N LYS A 62 15.99 -7.32 -31.86
CA LYS A 62 16.76 -7.07 -33.10
C LYS A 62 18.09 -7.82 -33.09
N ASN A 63 18.05 -9.12 -33.36
CA ASN A 63 19.02 -9.79 -34.25
C ASN A 63 18.53 -11.19 -34.61
#